data_AF-A0A2A4AIJ6-F1
#
_entry.id   AF-A0A2A4AIJ6-F1
#
_cell.length_a   1.000
_cell.length_b   1.000
_cell.length_c   1.000
_cell.angle_alpha   90.00
_cell.angle_beta   90.00
_cell.angle_gamma   90.00
#
_symmetry.space_group_name_H-M   'P 1'
#
loop_
_entity.id
_entity.type
_entity.pdbx_description
1 polymer ?
#
loop_
_entity_poly.entity_id
_entity_poly.type
_entity_poly.pdbx_seq_one_letter_code
_entity_poly.pdbx_strand_id
1 'polypeptide(L)'
;MAHSVVMPELGESVTEGTITQWLKSVGDTVEVDEPLLEVSTDKVDTEIPSPVAGTILEIKADEDDDVEVGSVIAIIGDEGESASDSSAEKPAEEKEEAKEEPKAEEKKEEASAPAASGSATDVAMPELGESVTEGTITQWLKSVGDTVEVDEPLLEVSTDKVDTEIPSPVAGTLTEILADEDDTVDVGAIIARIGDGNAAPASSSEKEEAKEEPKAEEKAEPKAEEKKEEASAPAASGSATDVAMPELGESVTEGTITQWLKSVGDTVEVDEPLLEVSTDKVDTEIPSPVAGTLTEILADEDDTVDVGAIIARIGDGNAAPASSSEKEEAKEEPKA
;
A
#
# COMPACT_ATOMS: atom_id res chain seq x y z
N MET A 1 35.13 24.08 20.46
CA MET A 1 35.07 22.78 21.17
C MET A 1 33.72 22.17 20.92
N ALA A 2 33.67 20.95 20.40
CA ALA A 2 32.44 20.19 20.31
C ALA A 2 32.00 19.71 21.70
N HIS A 3 30.78 20.01 22.09
CA HIS A 3 30.12 19.56 23.31
C HIS A 3 29.10 18.49 22.95
N SER A 4 29.29 17.28 23.48
CA SER A 4 28.30 16.22 23.38
C SER A 4 27.14 16.54 24.31
N VAL A 5 25.96 16.74 23.75
CA VAL A 5 24.70 16.76 24.49
C VAL A 5 24.36 15.32 24.83
N VAL A 6 24.35 15.01 26.11
CA VAL A 6 23.94 13.71 26.63
C VAL A 6 22.52 13.80 27.16
N MET A 7 21.81 12.67 27.11
CA MET A 7 20.49 12.58 27.69
C MET A 7 20.58 12.81 29.22
N PRO A 8 19.91 13.83 29.77
CA PRO A 8 19.92 14.08 31.21
C PRO A 8 19.09 13.02 31.95
N GLU A 9 19.23 12.98 33.27
CA GLU A 9 18.46 12.06 34.12
C GLU A 9 17.01 12.57 34.22
N LEU A 10 16.08 11.96 33.50
CA LEU A 10 14.68 12.39 33.38
C LEU A 10 13.78 11.84 34.51
N GLY A 11 14.28 11.88 35.74
CA GLY A 11 13.58 11.43 36.94
C GLY A 11 14.09 10.12 37.52
N GLU A 12 13.88 9.94 38.83
CA GLU A 12 14.46 8.86 39.67
C GLU A 12 14.04 7.42 39.31
N SER A 13 13.14 7.24 38.33
CA SER A 13 12.65 5.92 37.87
C SER A 13 12.63 5.76 36.35
N VAL A 14 13.24 6.66 35.58
CA VAL A 14 13.28 6.63 34.12
C VAL A 14 14.69 6.28 33.65
N THR A 15 14.84 5.19 32.90
CA THR A 15 16.15 4.66 32.44
C THR A 15 16.44 4.96 30.97
N GLU A 16 15.40 5.24 30.18
CA GLU A 16 15.46 5.56 28.76
C GLU A 16 14.30 6.50 28.41
N GLY A 17 14.41 7.20 27.29
CA GLY A 17 13.41 8.12 26.80
C GLY A 17 13.42 8.15 25.27
N THR A 18 12.23 8.17 24.70
CA THR A 18 12.00 8.20 23.26
C THR A 18 11.97 9.64 22.78
N ILE A 19 12.74 9.97 21.75
CA ILE A 19 12.72 11.32 21.16
C ILE A 19 11.43 11.49 20.37
N THR A 20 10.52 12.36 20.80
CA THR A 20 9.24 12.58 20.09
C THR A 20 9.39 13.57 18.95
N GLN A 21 10.23 14.59 19.13
CA GLN A 21 10.38 15.63 18.12
C GLN A 21 11.69 16.40 18.31
N TRP A 22 12.41 16.63 17.21
CA TRP A 22 13.53 17.55 17.17
C TRP A 22 13.04 18.98 16.88
N LEU A 23 13.27 19.91 17.82
CA LEU A 23 12.97 21.33 17.60
C LEU A 23 14.07 22.02 16.79
N LYS A 24 15.26 21.39 16.70
CA LYS A 24 16.48 21.94 16.11
C LYS A 24 17.19 20.89 15.26
N SER A 25 17.62 21.24 14.05
CA SER A 25 18.24 20.30 13.10
C SER A 25 19.75 20.46 13.00
N VAL A 26 20.44 19.50 12.37
CA VAL A 26 21.87 19.63 12.04
C VAL A 26 22.12 20.90 11.22
N GLY A 27 23.02 21.75 11.70
CA GLY A 27 23.34 23.05 11.13
C GLY A 27 22.55 24.22 11.73
N ASP A 28 21.56 23.97 12.59
CA ASP A 28 20.82 25.04 13.28
C ASP A 28 21.63 25.59 14.47
N THR A 29 21.49 26.89 14.72
CA THR A 29 22.19 27.58 15.81
C THR A 29 21.28 27.68 17.02
N VAL A 30 21.81 27.31 18.18
CA VAL A 30 21.07 27.19 19.45
C VAL A 30 21.77 27.98 20.54
N GLU A 31 21.00 28.60 21.42
CA GLU A 31 21.52 29.34 22.58
C GLU A 31 21.60 28.44 23.83
N VAL A 32 22.37 28.86 24.84
CA VAL A 32 22.37 28.18 26.16
C VAL A 32 20.97 28.24 26.75
N ASP A 33 20.48 27.13 27.31
CA ASP A 33 19.15 27.03 27.93
C ASP A 33 18.00 27.05 26.90
N GLU A 34 18.30 26.99 25.60
CA GLU A 34 17.29 26.90 24.53
C GLU A 34 16.84 25.44 24.31
N PRO A 35 15.53 25.14 24.18
CA PRO A 35 15.05 23.77 23.96
C PRO A 35 15.53 23.22 22.61
N LEU A 36 16.17 22.04 22.66
CA LEU A 36 16.73 21.36 21.48
C LEU A 36 15.79 20.33 20.89
N LEU A 37 15.21 19.50 21.77
CA LEU A 37 14.33 18.40 21.41
C LEU A 37 13.38 18.09 22.56
N GLU A 38 12.28 17.41 22.22
CA GLU A 38 11.33 16.85 23.17
C GLU A 38 11.56 15.35 23.29
N VAL A 39 11.57 14.85 24.52
CA VAL A 39 11.66 13.43 24.81
C VAL A 39 10.47 13.01 25.66
N SER A 40 9.78 11.96 25.21
CA SER A 40 8.72 11.33 25.97
C SER A 40 9.29 10.16 26.76
N THR A 41 8.75 10.00 27.96
CA THR A 41 9.06 8.88 28.84
C THR A 41 7.73 8.23 29.20
N ASP A 42 7.77 6.98 29.70
CA ASP A 42 6.59 6.19 30.11
C ASP A 42 5.56 6.92 31.00
N LYS A 43 5.91 8.10 31.57
CA LYS A 43 5.02 8.88 32.42
C LYS A 43 5.00 10.39 32.15
N VAL A 44 6.03 10.98 31.54
CA VAL A 44 6.18 12.44 31.44
C VAL A 44 6.97 12.83 30.18
N ASP A 45 6.46 13.78 29.42
CA ASP A 45 7.17 14.45 28.35
C ASP A 45 8.05 15.57 28.92
N THR A 46 9.31 15.61 28.50
CA THR A 46 10.31 16.58 28.99
C THR A 46 11.09 17.17 27.84
N GLU A 47 11.33 18.48 27.89
CA GLU A 47 12.14 19.18 26.90
C GLU A 47 13.61 19.14 27.33
N ILE A 48 14.52 18.80 26.42
CA ILE A 48 15.97 18.82 26.68
C ILE A 48 16.53 20.20 26.26
N PRO A 49 16.95 21.05 27.19
CA PRO A 49 17.59 22.33 26.87
C PRO A 49 19.05 22.14 26.45
N SER A 50 19.56 23.09 25.67
CA SER A 50 20.94 23.09 25.23
C SER A 50 21.88 23.44 26.39
N PRO A 51 22.88 22.60 26.69
CA PRO A 51 23.87 22.90 27.72
C PRO A 51 24.83 24.02 27.30
N VAL A 52 25.00 24.26 26.00
CA VAL A 52 25.93 25.25 25.42
C VAL A 52 25.31 25.96 24.22
N ALA A 53 25.70 27.21 23.98
CA ALA A 53 25.38 27.88 22.72
C ALA A 53 26.31 27.37 21.61
N GLY A 54 25.78 27.10 20.42
CA GLY A 54 26.54 26.63 19.27
C GLY A 54 25.65 26.17 18.13
N THR A 55 26.25 25.55 17.12
CA THR A 55 25.57 24.93 15.99
C THR A 55 25.53 23.41 16.19
N ILE A 56 24.40 22.77 15.90
CA ILE A 56 24.29 21.31 15.92
C ILE A 56 25.15 20.76 14.78
N LEU A 57 26.23 20.06 15.11
CA LEU A 57 27.17 19.52 14.14
C LEU A 57 26.74 18.15 13.63
N GLU A 58 26.16 17.34 14.51
CA GLU A 58 25.78 15.96 14.21
C GLU A 58 24.72 15.49 15.21
N ILE A 59 23.63 14.92 14.70
CA ILE A 59 22.61 14.21 15.49
C ILE A 59 22.98 12.72 15.46
N LYS A 60 23.01 12.09 16.62
CA LYS A 60 23.32 10.66 16.80
C LYS A 60 22.08 9.81 17.11
N ALA A 61 20.99 10.44 17.53
CA ALA A 61 19.71 9.80 17.78
C ALA A 61 18.62 10.61 17.07
N ASP A 62 17.93 9.95 16.14
CA ASP A 62 16.92 10.55 15.28
C ASP A 62 15.57 10.71 16.00
N GLU A 63 14.59 11.33 15.34
CA GLU A 63 13.20 11.34 15.80
C GLU A 63 12.68 9.89 15.92
N ASP A 64 11.87 9.62 16.93
CA ASP A 64 11.34 8.30 17.31
C ASP A 64 12.39 7.27 17.76
N ASP A 65 13.64 7.70 18.03
CA ASP A 65 14.69 6.83 18.55
C ASP A 65 14.68 6.77 20.10
N ASP A 66 14.86 5.56 20.64
CA ASP A 66 14.91 5.30 22.08
C ASP A 66 16.34 5.39 22.61
N VAL A 67 16.59 6.36 23.49
CA VAL A 67 17.93 6.67 23.99
C VAL A 67 18.05 6.39 25.49
N GLU A 68 19.12 5.72 25.90
CA GLU A 68 19.42 5.48 27.31
C GLU A 68 19.93 6.76 28.01
N VAL A 69 19.57 6.94 29.29
CA VAL A 69 20.07 8.07 30.09
C VAL A 69 21.60 8.09 30.12
N GLY A 70 22.19 9.26 29.82
CA GLY A 70 23.64 9.45 29.74
C GLY A 70 24.26 9.11 28.38
N SER A 71 23.49 8.60 27.42
CA SER A 71 23.94 8.44 26.03
C SER A 71 24.01 9.77 25.30
N VAL A 72 24.92 9.87 24.32
CA VAL A 72 25.14 11.08 23.52
C VAL A 72 24.07 11.17 22.43
N ILE A 73 23.20 12.17 22.52
CA ILE A 73 22.10 12.42 21.58
C ILE A 73 22.58 13.25 20.38
N ALA A 74 23.34 14.31 20.63
CA ALA A 74 23.87 15.19 19.59
C ALA A 74 25.19 15.83 19.99
N ILE A 75 25.87 16.39 18.99
CA ILE A 75 27.12 17.11 19.16
C ILE A 75 26.89 18.55 18.73
N ILE A 76 27.07 19.49 19.64
CA ILE A 76 26.98 20.94 19.38
C ILE A 76 28.38 21.52 19.38
N GLY A 77 28.73 22.35 18.41
CA GLY A 77 30.03 23.03 18.37
C GLY A 77 29.93 24.47 17.89
N ASP A 78 31.02 25.22 18.00
CA ASP A 78 31.07 26.61 17.53
C ASP A 78 31.24 26.66 16.00
N GLU A 79 30.73 27.72 15.38
CA GLU A 79 30.66 27.90 13.92
C GLU A 79 32.07 27.81 13.30
N GLY A 80 32.40 26.63 12.74
CA GLY A 80 33.67 26.36 12.06
C GLY A 80 34.53 25.21 12.61
N GLU A 81 34.11 24.52 13.68
CA GLU A 81 34.78 23.31 14.15
C GLU A 81 34.08 22.04 13.63
N SER A 82 34.71 21.35 12.67
CA SER A 82 34.36 19.98 12.28
C SER A 82 34.62 19.03 13.46
N ALA A 83 33.78 18.02 13.65
CA ALA A 83 33.83 17.02 14.73
C ALA A 83 35.08 16.09 14.71
N SER A 84 36.27 16.68 14.76
CA SER A 84 37.55 15.98 14.85
C SER A 84 38.56 16.81 15.63
N ASP A 85 38.22 17.21 16.86
CA ASP A 85 39.22 17.42 17.91
C ASP A 85 38.55 17.50 19.29
N SER A 86 38.54 16.38 20.02
CA SER A 86 38.56 16.41 21.48
C SER A 86 39.16 15.11 22.02
N SER A 87 40.48 14.98 21.85
CA SER A 87 41.28 14.27 22.85
C SER A 87 42.73 14.78 22.84
N ALA A 88 43.00 15.85 23.62
CA ALA A 88 44.28 16.13 24.26
C ALA A 88 44.05 17.15 25.39
N GLU A 89 44.36 16.86 26.67
CA GLU A 89 45.71 16.88 27.25
C GLU A 89 45.71 16.12 28.62
N LYS A 90 46.33 14.92 28.86
CA LYS A 90 47.76 14.48 29.11
C LYS A 90 48.10 14.31 30.64
N PRO A 91 48.91 13.32 31.19
CA PRO A 91 50.16 12.74 30.64
C PRO A 91 50.56 11.23 30.82
N ALA A 92 51.33 10.78 29.80
CA ALA A 92 52.53 9.89 29.78
C ALA A 92 52.45 8.39 30.14
N GLU A 93 52.69 7.51 29.14
CA GLU A 93 53.89 6.65 28.93
C GLU A 93 53.64 5.71 27.70
N GLU A 94 54.25 6.00 26.55
CA GLU A 94 55.31 5.22 25.87
C GLU A 94 54.89 3.89 25.20
N LYS A 95 54.82 3.89 23.84
CA LYS A 95 55.56 3.03 22.85
C LYS A 95 54.86 3.06 21.48
N GLU A 96 55.36 3.79 20.46
CA GLU A 96 56.18 3.32 19.31
C GLU A 96 55.47 2.23 18.46
N GLU A 97 55.20 2.31 17.14
CA GLU A 97 55.89 2.80 15.93
C GLU A 97 54.81 3.11 14.84
N ALA A 98 54.80 4.23 14.09
CA ALA A 98 55.62 4.67 12.94
C ALA A 98 55.07 4.31 11.53
N LYS A 99 55.08 5.33 10.64
CA LYS A 99 54.99 5.38 9.15
C LYS A 99 53.58 5.36 8.53
N GLU A 100 53.16 6.26 7.63
CA GLU A 100 53.88 6.96 6.55
C GLU A 100 53.02 8.13 5.97
N GLU A 101 53.61 9.30 5.69
CA GLU A 101 53.06 10.39 4.83
C GLU A 101 53.53 10.18 3.35
N PRO A 102 53.20 11.04 2.37
CA PRO A 102 51.91 11.28 1.70
C PRO A 102 52.07 11.12 0.16
N LYS A 103 50.97 11.06 -0.62
CA LYS A 103 51.02 11.50 -2.03
C LYS A 103 49.65 11.84 -2.63
N ALA A 104 49.49 13.11 -2.98
CA ALA A 104 48.51 13.61 -3.94
C ALA A 104 48.90 13.25 -5.38
N GLU A 105 47.94 12.88 -6.23
CA GLU A 105 47.60 13.59 -7.48
C GLU A 105 46.46 12.85 -8.24
N GLU A 106 45.33 13.56 -8.36
CA GLU A 106 44.58 13.86 -9.58
C GLU A 106 44.23 12.73 -10.59
N LYS A 107 42.92 12.47 -10.73
CA LYS A 107 42.32 12.20 -12.04
C LYS A 107 40.97 12.90 -12.19
N LYS A 108 40.96 13.89 -13.06
CA LYS A 108 39.79 14.49 -13.71
C LYS A 108 39.38 13.60 -14.89
N GLU A 109 38.15 13.07 -14.86
CA GLU A 109 37.40 12.53 -16.00
C GLU A 109 35.94 12.42 -15.50
N GLU A 110 35.10 13.40 -15.75
CA GLU A 110 34.31 13.64 -16.97
C GLU A 110 32.84 13.31 -16.65
N ALA A 111 32.00 14.31 -16.88
CA ALA A 111 30.57 14.25 -16.72
C ALA A 111 30.00 13.09 -17.55
N SER A 112 29.55 12.05 -16.87
CA SER A 112 28.33 11.36 -17.29
C SER A 112 27.19 12.09 -16.59
N ALA A 113 26.33 12.72 -17.40
CA ALA A 113 25.06 13.24 -16.93
C ALA A 113 24.41 12.23 -15.98
N PRO A 114 23.83 12.65 -14.84
CA PRO A 114 22.85 11.78 -14.22
C PRO A 114 21.76 11.63 -15.28
N ALA A 115 21.63 10.43 -15.83
CA ALA A 115 20.33 10.00 -16.30
C ALA A 115 19.40 10.29 -15.11
N ALA A 116 18.41 11.14 -15.35
CA ALA A 116 17.45 11.54 -14.35
C ALA A 116 16.75 10.29 -13.81
N SER A 117 17.31 9.68 -12.77
CA SER A 117 16.51 9.12 -11.71
C SER A 117 15.99 10.33 -10.97
N GLY A 118 14.81 10.81 -11.39
CA GLY A 118 14.09 11.78 -10.60
C GLY A 118 13.96 11.22 -9.19
N SER A 119 14.43 11.98 -8.19
CA SER A 119 14.09 11.72 -6.81
C SER A 119 12.58 11.78 -6.72
N ALA A 120 12.00 10.60 -6.60
CA ALA A 120 10.57 10.41 -6.53
C ALA A 120 10.34 9.80 -5.16
N THR A 121 9.84 10.62 -4.24
CA THR A 121 9.54 10.26 -2.86
C THR A 121 8.24 9.48 -2.86
N ASP A 122 8.29 8.29 -2.28
CA ASP A 122 7.11 7.47 -2.05
C ASP A 122 6.30 8.10 -0.91
N VAL A 123 5.02 8.38 -1.18
CA VAL A 123 4.04 8.78 -0.18
C VAL A 123 3.40 7.51 0.33
N ALA A 124 3.66 7.21 1.60
CA ALA A 124 3.00 6.12 2.31
C ALA A 124 1.74 6.64 3.00
N MET A 125 0.77 5.73 3.18
CA MET A 125 -0.40 5.99 3.98
C MET A 125 0.02 6.17 5.46
N PRO A 126 -0.24 7.33 6.08
CA PRO A 126 0.11 7.57 7.47
C PRO A 126 -0.76 6.75 8.42
N GLU A 127 -0.35 6.65 9.68
CA GLU A 127 -1.14 5.96 10.71
C GLU A 127 -2.42 6.75 11.01
N LEU A 128 -3.57 6.23 10.55
CA LEU A 128 -4.88 6.89 10.68
C LEU A 128 -5.56 6.62 12.04
N GLY A 129 -4.77 6.69 13.11
CA GLY A 129 -5.19 6.48 14.51
C GLY A 129 -4.95 5.06 15.04
N GLU A 130 -4.77 4.95 16.36
CA GLU A 130 -4.30 3.75 17.10
C GLU A 130 -5.13 2.46 16.92
N SER A 131 -6.23 2.48 16.18
CA SER A 131 -7.14 1.34 15.99
C SER A 131 -7.55 1.10 14.54
N VAL A 132 -6.91 1.76 13.57
CA VAL A 132 -7.23 1.66 12.15
C VAL A 132 -6.03 1.06 11.42
N THR A 133 -6.21 -0.12 10.84
CA THR A 133 -5.16 -0.85 10.08
C THR A 133 -5.20 -0.58 8.58
N GLU A 134 -6.32 -0.08 8.07
CA GLU A 134 -6.55 0.19 6.64
C GLU A 134 -7.54 1.34 6.47
N GLY A 135 -7.50 2.01 5.32
CA GLY A 135 -8.48 3.05 4.98
C GLY A 135 -8.74 3.09 3.48
N THR A 136 -9.97 3.46 3.15
CA THR A 136 -10.46 3.50 1.76
C THR A 136 -10.35 4.93 1.23
N ILE A 137 -9.72 5.09 0.07
CA ILE A 137 -9.57 6.40 -0.59
C ILE A 137 -10.94 6.83 -1.12
N THR A 138 -11.52 7.89 -0.56
CA THR A 138 -12.84 8.39 -1.00
C THR A 138 -12.72 9.32 -2.20
N GLN A 139 -11.64 10.11 -2.26
CA GLN A 139 -11.46 11.14 -3.27
C GLN A 139 -10.01 11.58 -3.37
N TRP A 140 -9.52 11.70 -4.61
CA TRP A 140 -8.25 12.37 -4.89
C TRP A 140 -8.47 13.89 -5.06
N LEU A 141 -7.82 14.71 -4.22
CA LEU A 141 -7.84 16.17 -4.37
C LEU A 141 -6.77 16.64 -5.38
N LYS A 142 -5.75 15.81 -5.61
CA LYS A 142 -4.62 16.06 -6.52
C LYS A 142 -4.52 14.96 -7.56
N SER A 143 -4.13 15.30 -8.78
CA SER A 143 -4.00 14.35 -9.90
C SER A 143 -2.55 14.21 -10.35
N VAL A 144 -2.23 13.14 -11.09
CA VAL A 144 -0.91 12.95 -11.69
C VAL A 144 -0.55 14.17 -12.53
N GLY A 145 0.59 14.79 -12.23
CA GLY A 145 1.11 16.01 -12.84
C GLY A 145 0.78 17.29 -12.07
N ASP A 146 -0.02 17.23 -11.00
CA ASP A 146 -0.30 18.40 -10.17
C ASP A 146 0.83 18.69 -9.18
N THR A 147 1.06 19.97 -8.88
CA THR A 147 2.10 20.41 -7.94
C THR A 147 1.50 20.54 -6.55
N VAL A 148 2.23 20.05 -5.55
CA VAL A 148 1.81 19.98 -4.15
C VAL A 148 2.90 20.54 -3.26
N GLU A 149 2.51 21.26 -2.21
CA GLU A 149 3.42 21.79 -1.19
C GLU A 149 3.55 20.82 -0.01
N VAL A 150 4.59 20.96 0.82
CA VAL A 150 4.68 20.22 2.09
C VAL A 150 3.45 20.58 2.93
N ASP A 151 2.85 19.57 3.58
CA ASP A 151 1.67 19.73 4.43
C ASP A 151 0.37 20.08 3.65
N GLU A 152 0.39 20.02 2.32
CA GLU A 152 -0.81 20.25 1.49
C GLU A 152 -1.65 18.96 1.35
N PRO A 153 -2.99 19.00 1.50
CA PRO A 153 -3.84 17.80 1.39
C PRO A 153 -3.85 17.23 -0.03
N LEU A 154 -3.49 15.95 -0.15
CA LEU A 154 -3.39 15.21 -1.41
C LEU A 154 -4.67 14.48 -1.78
N LEU A 155 -5.26 13.79 -0.80
CA LEU A 155 -6.45 12.96 -0.95
C LEU A 155 -7.17 12.83 0.39
N GLU A 156 -8.40 12.34 0.34
CA GLU A 156 -9.23 12.02 1.49
C GLU A 156 -9.37 10.50 1.61
N VAL A 157 -9.20 9.98 2.83
CA VAL A 157 -9.35 8.57 3.16
C VAL A 157 -10.44 8.44 4.22
N SER A 158 -11.44 7.60 3.96
CA SER A 158 -12.44 7.21 4.93
C SER A 158 -12.01 5.92 5.62
N THR A 159 -12.04 5.96 6.94
CA THR A 159 -11.90 4.78 7.79
C THR A 159 -13.27 4.36 8.32
N ASP A 160 -13.39 3.20 8.97
CA ASP A 160 -14.67 2.69 9.53
C ASP A 160 -15.38 3.68 10.49
N LYS A 161 -14.67 4.69 11.00
CA LYS A 161 -15.19 5.65 11.98
C LYS A 161 -14.93 7.12 11.68
N VAL A 162 -13.92 7.46 10.88
CA VAL A 162 -13.46 8.85 10.69
C VAL A 162 -12.91 9.05 9.27
N ASP A 163 -13.34 10.13 8.62
CA ASP A 163 -12.73 10.63 7.39
C ASP A 163 -11.49 11.47 7.76
N THR A 164 -10.36 11.18 7.13
CA THR A 164 -9.06 11.82 7.38
C THR A 164 -8.41 12.26 6.09
N GLU A 165 -7.77 13.43 6.12
CA GLU A 165 -7.07 14.02 4.98
C GLU A 165 -5.61 13.57 5.01
N ILE A 166 -5.04 13.13 3.88
CA ILE A 166 -3.62 12.76 3.80
C ILE A 166 -2.80 13.96 3.31
N PRO A 167 -1.97 14.58 4.17
CA PRO A 167 -1.09 15.67 3.77
C PRO A 167 0.12 15.15 2.99
N SER A 168 0.68 16.01 2.14
CA SER A 168 1.89 15.70 1.40
C SER A 168 3.14 15.76 2.30
N PRO A 169 3.94 14.68 2.40
CA PRO A 169 5.17 14.70 3.20
C PRO A 169 6.28 15.56 2.59
N VAL A 170 6.22 15.81 1.27
CA VAL A 170 7.21 16.61 0.53
C VAL A 170 6.55 17.53 -0.48
N ALA A 171 7.19 18.66 -0.79
CA ALA A 171 6.78 19.51 -1.90
C ALA A 171 7.29 18.92 -3.22
N GLY A 172 6.42 18.81 -4.22
CA GLY A 172 6.80 18.26 -5.52
C GLY A 172 5.63 18.15 -6.49
N THR A 173 5.79 17.29 -7.49
CA THR A 173 4.74 16.98 -8.47
C THR A 173 4.32 15.53 -8.32
N LEU A 174 3.01 15.27 -8.24
CA LEU A 174 2.49 13.91 -8.19
C LEU A 174 2.84 13.20 -9.49
N THR A 175 3.76 12.23 -9.46
CA THR A 175 4.29 11.59 -10.68
C THR A 175 3.52 10.34 -11.06
N GLU A 176 3.01 9.62 -10.06
CA GLU A 176 2.35 8.33 -10.23
C GLU A 176 1.41 8.10 -9.04
N ILE A 177 0.18 7.67 -9.34
CA ILE A 177 -0.79 7.19 -8.35
C ILE A 177 -0.75 5.67 -8.40
N LEU A 178 -0.59 5.04 -7.24
CA LEU A 178 -0.52 3.58 -7.08
C LEU A 178 -1.82 3.00 -6.52
N ALA A 179 -2.62 3.82 -5.84
CA ALA A 179 -3.94 3.48 -5.31
C ALA A 179 -5.00 4.46 -5.84
N ASP A 180 -6.00 3.93 -6.54
CA ASP A 180 -7.06 4.70 -7.20
C ASP A 180 -8.16 5.14 -6.19
N GLU A 181 -9.11 5.96 -6.66
CA GLU A 181 -10.34 6.26 -5.90
C GLU A 181 -11.11 4.96 -5.64
N ASP A 182 -11.74 4.85 -4.45
CA ASP A 182 -12.43 3.67 -3.92
C ASP A 182 -11.53 2.46 -3.60
N ASP A 183 -10.20 2.60 -3.66
CA ASP A 183 -9.25 1.54 -3.29
C ASP A 183 -8.99 1.52 -1.77
N THR A 184 -8.89 0.31 -1.20
CA THR A 184 -8.57 0.11 0.22
C THR A 184 -7.09 -0.16 0.39
N VAL A 185 -6.44 0.65 1.22
CA VAL A 185 -4.99 0.62 1.39
C VAL A 185 -4.63 0.44 2.87
N ASP A 186 -3.66 -0.44 3.13
CA ASP A 186 -3.10 -0.66 4.47
C ASP A 186 -2.26 0.53 4.95
N VAL A 187 -2.23 0.75 6.26
CA VAL A 187 -1.32 1.74 6.88
C VAL A 187 0.14 1.41 6.54
N GLY A 188 0.89 2.42 6.11
CA GLY A 188 2.29 2.29 5.68
C GLY A 188 2.47 1.82 4.23
N ALA A 189 1.40 1.46 3.51
CA ALA A 189 1.51 1.13 2.09
C ALA A 189 1.67 2.39 1.23
N ILE A 190 2.37 2.25 0.10
CA ILE A 190 2.70 3.36 -0.79
C ILE A 190 1.49 3.66 -1.69
N ILE A 191 0.90 4.84 -1.52
CA ILE A 191 -0.30 5.29 -2.24
C ILE A 191 0.01 6.09 -3.50
N ALA A 192 1.10 6.86 -3.48
CA ALA A 192 1.54 7.64 -4.63
C ALA A 192 3.02 7.98 -4.54
N ARG A 193 3.55 8.56 -5.61
CA ARG A 193 4.95 8.96 -5.70
C ARG A 193 5.07 10.40 -6.17
N ILE A 194 5.69 11.24 -5.35
CA ILE A 194 5.90 12.67 -5.61
C ILE A 194 7.33 12.89 -6.06
N GLY A 195 7.50 13.43 -7.27
CA GLY A 195 8.79 13.82 -7.81
C GLY A 195 9.14 15.24 -7.42
N ASP A 196 10.40 15.50 -7.04
CA ASP A 196 10.91 16.87 -6.98
C ASP A 196 10.71 17.50 -8.38
N GLY A 197 10.10 18.69 -8.44
CA GLY A 197 9.57 19.37 -9.64
C GLY A 197 10.56 19.69 -10.78
N ASN A 198 11.72 19.03 -10.81
CA ASN A 198 12.68 18.95 -11.92
C ASN A 198 12.58 17.63 -12.72
N ALA A 199 11.76 16.66 -12.30
CA ALA A 199 11.41 15.51 -13.14
C ALA A 199 10.26 15.90 -14.08
N ALA A 200 10.62 16.35 -15.28
CA ALA A 200 9.65 16.53 -16.36
C ALA A 200 8.78 15.26 -16.49
N PRO A 201 7.45 15.38 -16.71
CA PRO A 201 6.62 14.22 -16.93
C PRO A 201 7.24 13.44 -18.09
N ALA A 202 7.64 12.20 -17.83
CA ALA A 202 7.94 11.28 -18.91
C ALA A 202 6.64 11.15 -19.68
N SER A 203 6.55 11.94 -20.75
CA SER A 203 5.51 11.92 -21.76
C SER A 203 5.10 10.47 -21.94
N SER A 204 3.85 10.18 -21.56
CA SER A 204 3.14 9.03 -22.06
C SER A 204 3.42 9.01 -23.56
N SER A 205 4.24 8.05 -23.99
CA SER A 205 4.39 7.79 -25.41
C SER A 205 3.08 7.14 -25.78
N GLU A 206 2.13 8.00 -26.15
CA GLU A 206 1.10 7.76 -27.12
C GLU A 206 1.59 6.68 -28.08
N LYS A 207 1.12 5.44 -27.85
CA LYS A 207 1.17 4.40 -28.86
C LYS A 207 -0.09 4.54 -29.66
N GLU A 208 -0.05 5.58 -30.49
CA GLU A 208 -0.90 5.77 -31.64
C GLU A 208 -0.96 4.49 -32.48
N GLU A 209 -2.19 4.25 -32.95
CA GLU A 209 -2.57 3.31 -33.98
C GLU A 209 -1.53 3.20 -35.11
N ALA A 210 -1.08 1.96 -35.35
CA ALA A 210 -0.57 1.56 -36.65
C ALA A 210 -1.38 0.35 -37.14
N LYS A 211 -2.52 0.70 -37.73
CA LYS A 211 -3.16 0.02 -38.84
C LYS A 211 -2.14 -0.71 -39.74
N GLU A 212 -2.24 -2.03 -39.82
CA GLU A 212 -1.83 -2.77 -41.01
C GLU A 212 -2.97 -3.72 -41.44
N GLU A 213 -3.61 -3.33 -42.53
CA GLU A 213 -4.60 -4.06 -43.32
C GLU A 213 -3.89 -5.12 -44.22
N PRO A 214 -4.64 -5.96 -44.94
CA PRO A 214 -4.46 -7.41 -44.94
C PRO A 214 -3.58 -7.91 -46.10
N LYS A 215 -3.09 -9.15 -45.96
CA LYS A 215 -2.68 -9.98 -47.09
C LYS A 215 -3.51 -11.24 -47.17
N ALA A 216 -4.44 -11.21 -48.12
CA ALA A 216 -5.20 -12.35 -48.60
C ALA A 216 -4.35 -13.26 -49.53
N GLU A 217 -4.94 -14.44 -49.80
CA GLU A 217 -4.53 -15.55 -50.70
C GLU A 217 -3.59 -16.58 -50.03
N GLU A 218 -3.91 -17.88 -49.93
CA GLU A 218 -4.72 -18.72 -50.82
C GLU A 218 -5.12 -20.07 -50.13
N LYS A 219 -6.43 -20.32 -50.05
CA LYS A 219 -7.15 -21.57 -50.38
C LYS A 219 -6.46 -22.94 -50.17
N ALA A 220 -7.02 -23.73 -49.24
CA ALA A 220 -7.32 -25.14 -49.45
C ALA A 220 -8.37 -25.65 -48.45
N GLU A 221 -9.59 -25.84 -48.94
CA GLU A 221 -10.68 -26.59 -48.32
C GLU A 221 -10.71 -28.03 -48.93
N PRO A 222 -11.51 -28.99 -48.43
CA PRO A 222 -11.12 -30.00 -47.45
C PRO A 222 -11.05 -31.42 -48.06
N LYS A 223 -10.49 -32.38 -47.33
CA LYS A 223 -10.79 -33.81 -47.56
C LYS A 223 -10.90 -34.58 -46.24
N ALA A 224 -12.13 -34.96 -45.95
CA ALA A 224 -12.51 -35.90 -44.92
C ALA A 224 -12.28 -37.36 -45.37
N GLU A 225 -11.83 -38.19 -44.43
CA GLU A 225 -12.17 -39.62 -44.18
C GLU A 225 -11.15 -40.12 -43.14
N GLU A 226 -11.43 -39.96 -41.84
CA GLU A 226 -12.22 -40.84 -40.97
C GLU A 226 -11.48 -42.16 -40.58
N LYS A 227 -10.93 -42.20 -39.36
CA LYS A 227 -11.00 -43.38 -38.47
C LYS A 227 -10.67 -43.06 -37.00
N LYS A 228 -11.75 -42.96 -36.23
CA LYS A 228 -11.97 -43.54 -34.89
C LYS A 228 -11.25 -42.93 -33.65
N GLU A 229 -12.03 -42.11 -32.94
CA GLU A 229 -12.47 -42.34 -31.55
C GLU A 229 -11.38 -42.40 -30.47
N GLU A 230 -11.02 -41.23 -29.95
CA GLU A 230 -11.11 -40.93 -28.51
C GLU A 230 -11.31 -39.41 -28.38
N ALA A 231 -12.58 -39.00 -28.28
CA ALA A 231 -12.98 -37.62 -28.09
C ALA A 231 -13.04 -37.34 -26.58
N SER A 232 -11.94 -36.83 -26.02
CA SER A 232 -12.06 -35.88 -24.92
C SER A 232 -12.26 -34.51 -25.55
N ALA A 233 -13.53 -34.16 -25.76
CA ALA A 233 -13.90 -32.78 -25.99
C ALA A 233 -13.34 -31.95 -24.82
N PRO A 234 -12.64 -30.82 -25.04
CA PRO A 234 -12.90 -29.72 -24.12
C PRO A 234 -14.36 -29.37 -24.41
N ALA A 235 -15.25 -29.82 -23.52
CA ALA A 235 -16.56 -29.22 -23.44
C ALA A 235 -16.34 -27.71 -23.49
N ALA A 236 -17.11 -27.04 -24.35
CA ALA A 236 -17.21 -25.60 -24.31
C ALA A 236 -17.43 -25.21 -22.84
N SER A 237 -16.36 -24.72 -22.21
CA SER A 237 -16.46 -24.04 -20.93
C SER A 237 -17.20 -22.78 -21.28
N GLY A 238 -18.52 -22.83 -21.19
CA GLY A 238 -19.30 -21.61 -21.02
C GLY A 238 -18.63 -20.90 -19.86
N SER A 239 -18.15 -19.69 -20.10
CA SER A 239 -17.65 -18.81 -19.07
C SER A 239 -18.77 -18.68 -18.04
N ALA A 240 -18.61 -19.40 -16.95
CA ALA A 240 -19.60 -19.55 -15.92
C ALA A 240 -18.82 -19.30 -14.64
N THR A 241 -18.97 -18.09 -14.13
CA THR A 241 -18.31 -17.58 -12.95
C THR A 241 -18.96 -18.21 -11.74
N ASP A 242 -18.16 -18.92 -10.96
CA ASP A 242 -18.59 -19.47 -9.68
C ASP A 242 -18.79 -18.30 -8.70
N VAL A 243 -20.01 -18.18 -8.17
CA VAL A 243 -20.35 -17.26 -7.09
C VAL A 243 -20.04 -17.99 -5.79
N ALA A 244 -19.01 -17.52 -5.10
CA ALA A 244 -18.68 -17.97 -3.76
C ALA A 244 -19.41 -17.13 -2.72
N MET A 245 -19.67 -17.71 -1.55
CA MET A 245 -20.18 -16.95 -0.43
C MET A 245 -19.11 -15.93 0.01
N PRO A 246 -19.40 -14.62 0.00
CA PRO A 246 -18.44 -13.60 0.41
C PRO A 246 -18.16 -13.65 1.92
N GLU A 247 -17.12 -12.97 2.36
CA GLU A 247 -16.79 -12.87 3.79
C GLU A 247 -17.79 -11.92 4.47
N LEU A 248 -18.75 -12.48 5.20
CA LEU A 248 -19.86 -11.74 5.82
C LEU A 248 -19.48 -11.15 7.20
N GLY A 249 -18.34 -10.46 7.25
CA GLY A 249 -17.76 -9.82 8.44
C GLY A 249 -16.75 -10.71 9.18
N GLU A 250 -15.77 -10.07 9.84
CA GLU A 250 -14.55 -10.67 10.43
C GLU A 250 -14.76 -11.82 11.46
N SER A 251 -16.00 -12.12 11.85
CA SER A 251 -16.33 -13.18 12.82
C SER A 251 -17.36 -14.21 12.35
N VAL A 252 -17.77 -14.16 11.08
CA VAL A 252 -18.73 -15.10 10.50
C VAL A 252 -17.98 -16.11 9.63
N THR A 253 -18.02 -17.39 10.01
CA THR A 253 -17.35 -18.48 9.28
C THR A 253 -18.30 -19.23 8.33
N GLU A 254 -19.61 -19.14 8.57
CA GLU A 254 -20.66 -19.82 7.81
C GLU A 254 -21.95 -18.97 7.84
N GLY A 255 -22.75 -19.07 6.78
CA GLY A 255 -24.01 -18.35 6.61
C GLY A 255 -25.11 -19.32 6.20
N THR A 256 -26.34 -19.10 6.69
CA THR A 256 -27.50 -19.89 6.27
C THR A 256 -28.31 -19.12 5.25
N ILE A 257 -28.57 -19.71 4.09
CA ILE A 257 -29.35 -19.06 3.04
C ILE A 257 -30.82 -19.01 3.48
N THR A 258 -31.37 -17.82 3.72
CA THR A 258 -32.77 -17.68 4.14
C THR A 258 -33.72 -17.66 2.97
N GLN A 259 -33.33 -17.03 1.87
CA GLN A 259 -34.18 -16.88 0.70
C GLN A 259 -33.39 -16.56 -0.56
N TRP A 260 -33.72 -17.22 -1.67
CA TRP A 260 -33.22 -16.82 -2.99
C TRP A 260 -34.10 -15.71 -3.58
N LEU A 261 -33.51 -14.55 -3.89
CA LEU A 261 -34.18 -13.47 -4.60
C LEU A 261 -34.18 -13.71 -6.11
N LYS A 262 -33.20 -14.50 -6.60
CA LYS A 262 -32.99 -14.86 -8.00
C LYS A 262 -33.07 -16.37 -8.21
N SER A 263 -33.63 -16.78 -9.34
CA SER A 263 -33.82 -18.19 -9.71
C SER A 263 -32.92 -18.59 -10.87
N VAL A 264 -32.66 -19.90 -11.02
CA VAL A 264 -31.93 -20.42 -12.19
C VAL A 264 -32.62 -19.98 -13.48
N GLY A 265 -31.86 -19.32 -14.36
CA GLY A 265 -32.30 -18.73 -15.61
C GLY A 265 -32.63 -17.23 -15.53
N ASP A 266 -32.62 -16.63 -14.34
CA ASP A 266 -32.83 -15.18 -14.18
C ASP A 266 -31.55 -14.40 -14.52
N THR A 267 -31.72 -13.21 -15.11
CA THR A 267 -30.60 -12.33 -15.46
C THR A 267 -30.36 -11.35 -14.33
N VAL A 268 -29.09 -11.17 -13.97
CA VAL A 268 -28.62 -10.37 -12.84
C VAL A 268 -27.53 -9.42 -13.32
N GLU A 269 -27.53 -8.20 -12.80
CA GLU A 269 -26.49 -7.20 -13.07
C GLU A 269 -25.38 -7.28 -12.01
N VAL A 270 -24.20 -6.71 -12.28
CA VAL A 270 -23.15 -6.56 -11.24
C VAL A 270 -23.76 -5.76 -10.09
N ASP A 271 -23.48 -6.19 -8.86
CA ASP A 271 -23.97 -5.56 -7.62
C ASP A 271 -25.48 -5.76 -7.34
N GLU A 272 -26.19 -6.56 -8.15
CA GLU A 272 -27.61 -6.85 -7.92
C GLU A 272 -27.81 -7.94 -6.85
N PRO A 273 -28.73 -7.79 -5.88
CA PRO A 273 -28.93 -8.79 -4.82
C PRO A 273 -29.47 -10.12 -5.36
N LEU A 274 -28.72 -11.20 -5.10
CA LEU A 274 -29.02 -12.56 -5.57
C LEU A 274 -29.83 -13.37 -4.56
N LEU A 275 -29.42 -13.32 -3.29
CA LEU A 275 -30.01 -14.07 -2.18
C LEU A 275 -29.77 -13.35 -0.86
N GLU A 276 -30.51 -13.74 0.16
CA GLU A 276 -30.34 -13.30 1.53
C GLU A 276 -29.72 -14.44 2.37
N VAL A 277 -28.73 -14.10 3.17
CA VAL A 277 -28.04 -15.01 4.08
C VAL A 277 -28.19 -14.50 5.50
N SER A 278 -28.63 -15.35 6.41
CA SER A 278 -28.67 -15.07 7.84
C SER A 278 -27.45 -15.66 8.52
N THR A 279 -26.77 -14.83 9.30
CA THR A 279 -25.65 -15.19 10.15
C THR A 279 -26.09 -15.18 11.61
N ASP A 280 -25.28 -15.68 12.54
CA ASP A 280 -25.60 -15.76 13.99
C ASP A 280 -26.00 -14.39 14.63
N LYS A 281 -25.76 -13.29 13.93
CA LYS A 281 -26.01 -11.92 14.41
C LYS A 281 -26.69 -10.98 13.43
N VAL A 282 -26.58 -11.20 12.12
CA VAL A 282 -27.01 -10.24 11.08
C VAL A 282 -27.50 -10.97 9.83
N ASP A 283 -28.59 -10.48 9.24
CA ASP A 283 -29.04 -10.86 7.91
C ASP A 283 -28.37 -9.96 6.86
N THR A 284 -27.74 -10.56 5.85
CA THR A 284 -26.96 -9.87 4.82
C THR A 284 -27.39 -10.31 3.43
N GLU A 285 -27.52 -9.36 2.51
CA GLU A 285 -27.83 -9.63 1.11
C GLU A 285 -26.55 -9.89 0.33
N ILE A 286 -26.52 -10.95 -0.48
CA ILE A 286 -25.37 -11.30 -1.32
C ILE A 286 -25.55 -10.67 -2.70
N PRO A 287 -24.75 -9.66 -3.09
CA PRO A 287 -24.81 -9.09 -4.43
C PRO A 287 -24.12 -10.00 -5.45
N SER A 288 -24.50 -9.83 -6.72
CA SER A 288 -23.90 -10.55 -7.83
C SER A 288 -22.50 -10.00 -8.15
N PRO A 289 -21.44 -10.81 -8.11
CA PRO A 289 -20.09 -10.33 -8.42
C PRO A 289 -19.90 -10.03 -9.92
N VAL A 290 -20.75 -10.60 -10.78
CA VAL A 290 -20.69 -10.40 -12.24
C VAL A 290 -22.10 -10.26 -12.82
N ALA A 291 -22.23 -9.50 -13.92
CA ALA A 291 -23.46 -9.48 -14.70
C ALA A 291 -23.58 -10.76 -15.52
N GLY A 292 -24.73 -11.43 -15.46
CA GLY A 292 -24.94 -12.67 -16.20
C GLY A 292 -26.28 -13.33 -15.92
N THR A 293 -26.41 -14.58 -16.30
CA THR A 293 -27.59 -15.40 -16.02
C THR A 293 -27.25 -16.45 -14.98
N LEU A 294 -28.07 -16.58 -13.93
CA LEU A 294 -27.87 -17.62 -12.92
C LEU A 294 -28.07 -18.99 -13.58
N THR A 295 -27.01 -19.74 -13.82
CA THR A 295 -27.07 -21.01 -14.58
C THR A 295 -27.34 -22.22 -13.70
N GLU A 296 -26.88 -22.19 -12.47
CA GLU A 296 -26.97 -23.33 -11.55
C GLU A 296 -26.90 -22.80 -10.10
N ILE A 297 -27.83 -23.27 -9.27
CA ILE A 297 -27.80 -23.06 -7.81
C ILE A 297 -27.23 -24.35 -7.21
N LEU A 298 -26.18 -24.22 -6.40
CA LEU A 298 -25.49 -25.33 -5.74
C LEU A 298 -25.88 -25.45 -4.26
N ALA A 299 -26.41 -24.38 -3.66
CA ALA A 299 -26.91 -24.33 -2.30
C ALA A 299 -28.38 -23.87 -2.26
N ASP A 300 -29.26 -24.74 -1.75
CA ASP A 300 -30.70 -24.48 -1.66
C ASP A 300 -31.07 -23.54 -0.50
N GLU A 301 -32.32 -23.08 -0.46
CA GLU A 301 -32.86 -22.35 0.70
C GLU A 301 -32.79 -23.22 1.98
N ASP A 302 -32.52 -22.59 3.12
CA ASP A 302 -32.23 -23.21 4.42
C ASP A 302 -30.90 -24.00 4.51
N ASP A 303 -30.05 -23.98 3.48
CA ASP A 303 -28.74 -24.64 3.51
C ASP A 303 -27.67 -23.75 4.18
N THR A 304 -26.81 -24.37 4.99
CA THR A 304 -25.69 -23.70 5.66
C THR A 304 -24.42 -23.91 4.86
N VAL A 305 -23.80 -22.79 4.46
CA VAL A 305 -22.63 -22.75 3.58
C VAL A 305 -21.48 -22.02 4.25
N ASP A 306 -20.27 -22.55 4.10
CA ASP A 306 -19.04 -21.92 4.61
C ASP A 306 -18.64 -20.70 3.75
N VAL A 307 -17.96 -19.73 4.37
CA VAL A 307 -17.36 -18.60 3.64
C VAL A 307 -16.37 -19.10 2.58
N GLY A 308 -16.48 -18.57 1.37
CA GLY A 308 -15.70 -19.01 0.21
C GLY A 308 -16.22 -20.28 -0.47
N ALA A 309 -17.27 -20.94 0.04
CA ALA A 309 -17.91 -22.05 -0.65
C ALA A 309 -18.72 -21.56 -1.85
N ILE A 310 -18.72 -22.33 -2.95
CA ILE A 310 -19.46 -21.98 -4.17
C ILE A 310 -20.94 -22.26 -3.96
N ILE A 311 -21.75 -21.20 -3.98
CA ILE A 311 -23.21 -21.26 -3.72
C ILE A 311 -24.03 -21.28 -5.02
N ALA A 312 -23.52 -20.68 -6.10
CA ALA A 312 -24.15 -20.71 -7.40
C ALA A 312 -23.14 -20.43 -8.52
N ARG A 313 -23.58 -20.56 -9.76
CA ARG A 313 -22.77 -20.28 -10.94
C ARG A 313 -23.52 -19.37 -11.90
N ILE A 314 -22.89 -18.25 -12.26
CA ILE A 314 -23.44 -17.26 -13.18
C ILE A 314 -22.74 -17.39 -14.52
N GLY A 315 -23.50 -17.69 -15.57
CA GLY A 315 -23.00 -17.70 -16.94
C GLY A 315 -23.02 -16.31 -17.56
N ASP A 316 -22.03 -15.98 -18.38
CA ASP A 316 -22.09 -14.80 -19.24
C ASP A 316 -23.38 -14.84 -20.07
N GLY A 317 -24.19 -13.77 -20.00
CA GLY A 317 -25.51 -13.65 -20.66
C GLY A 317 -25.51 -13.75 -22.20
N ASN A 318 -24.37 -14.10 -22.80
CA ASN A 318 -24.21 -14.42 -24.22
C ASN A 318 -24.08 -15.93 -24.50
N ALA A 319 -24.10 -16.80 -23.48
CA ALA A 319 -24.32 -18.22 -23.69
C ALA A 319 -25.83 -18.43 -23.91
N ALA A 320 -26.21 -18.58 -25.18
CA ALA A 320 -27.56 -18.98 -25.56
C ALA A 320 -28.04 -20.15 -24.68
N PRO A 321 -29.30 -20.15 -24.21
CA PRO A 321 -29.80 -21.23 -23.37
C PRO A 321 -29.58 -22.54 -24.13
N ALA A 322 -28.74 -23.42 -23.57
CA ALA A 322 -28.69 -24.79 -24.02
C ALA A 322 -30.09 -25.34 -23.81
N SER A 323 -30.83 -25.42 -24.92
CA SER A 323 -32.19 -25.87 -24.97
C SER A 323 -32.30 -27.17 -24.19
N SER A 324 -33.29 -27.21 -23.31
CA SER A 324 -33.83 -28.38 -22.67
C SER A 324 -33.74 -29.58 -23.62
N SER A 325 -32.83 -30.52 -23.35
CA SER A 325 -33.03 -31.88 -23.83
C SER A 325 -34.08 -32.51 -22.95
N GLU A 326 -35.32 -32.16 -23.29
CA GLU A 326 -36.48 -33.03 -23.35
C GLU A 326 -36.20 -34.43 -22.79
N LYS A 327 -36.47 -34.59 -21.49
CA LYS A 327 -36.71 -35.91 -20.91
C LYS A 327 -38.04 -36.38 -21.48
N GLU A 328 -37.94 -37.03 -22.63
CA GLU A 328 -38.96 -37.75 -23.35
C GLU A 328 -39.94 -38.43 -22.38
N GLU A 329 -41.18 -37.96 -22.39
CA GLU A 329 -42.36 -38.67 -21.90
C GLU A 329 -42.47 -40.00 -22.66
N ALA A 330 -41.85 -41.06 -22.14
CA ALA A 330 -42.19 -42.42 -22.49
C ALA A 330 -43.44 -42.83 -21.69
N LYS A 331 -44.58 -42.49 -22.25
CA LYS A 331 -45.91 -43.02 -21.98
C LYS A 331 -45.87 -44.56 -21.91
N GLU A 332 -45.88 -45.13 -20.70
CA GLU A 332 -46.15 -46.56 -20.51
C GLU A 332 -47.68 -46.78 -20.39
N GLU A 333 -48.24 -47.45 -21.39
CA GLU A 333 -49.66 -47.84 -21.48
C GLU A 333 -50.06 -48.83 -20.36
N PRO A 334 -51.29 -48.74 -19.81
CA PRO A 334 -51.80 -49.76 -18.90
C PRO A 334 -52.23 -50.99 -19.72
N LYS A 335 -51.52 -52.11 -19.56
CA LYS A 335 -51.94 -53.39 -20.13
C LYS A 335 -52.99 -54.03 -19.24
N ALA A 336 -54.16 -54.26 -19.85
CA ALA A 336 -55.29 -55.03 -19.33
C ALA A 336 -54.95 -56.49 -19.01
#